data_AF-A0A7J9B0S8-F1
#
_entry.id   AF-A0A7J9B0S8-F1
#
_cell.length_a   1.000
_cell.length_b   1.000
_cell.length_c   1.000
_cell.angle_alpha   90.00
_cell.angle_beta   90.00
_cell.angle_gamma   90.00
#
_symmetry.space_group_name_H-M   'P 1'
#
loop_
_entity.id
_entity.type
_entity.pdbx_description
1 polymer ?
#
loop_
_entity_poly.entity_id
_entity_poly.type
_entity_poly.pdbx_seq_one_letter_code
_entity_poly.pdbx_strand_id
1 'polypeptide(L)'
;AIIPKANVSLPIPSSQLVEKLCNSKAIQNRRFCLKALSTPEVIAAKHTTQIGTLVMKLGEANAKATLNVYNEIIKKPSSPQALNALNCCVEAYKYAILSFEMVSSELV
;
A
#
# COMPACT_ATOMS: atom_id res chain seq x y z
N ALA A 1 -1.52 -27.46 36.11
CA ALA A 1 -1.99 -26.91 34.83
C ALA A 1 -0.88 -26.07 34.21
N ILE A 2 -0.39 -26.45 33.02
CA ILE A 2 0.66 -25.71 32.29
C ILE A 2 -0.07 -24.69 31.44
N ILE A 3 0.01 -23.41 31.80
CA ILE A 3 -0.61 -22.32 31.03
C ILE A 3 0.12 -22.26 29.68
N PRO A 4 -0.57 -22.33 28.52
CA PRO A 4 0.10 -22.14 27.25
C PRO A 4 0.63 -20.71 27.19
N LYS A 5 1.94 -20.55 26.92
CA LYS A 5 2.49 -19.25 26.51
C LYS A 5 1.78 -18.86 25.22
N ALA A 6 0.79 -17.98 25.33
CA ALA A 6 0.25 -17.30 24.18
C ALA A 6 1.41 -16.50 23.56
N ASN A 7 1.80 -16.87 22.34
CA ASN A 7 2.62 -16.03 21.49
C ASN A 7 1.77 -14.83 21.06
N VAL A 8 1.55 -13.91 22.00
CA VAL A 8 1.14 -12.56 21.66
C VAL A 8 2.37 -11.95 20.98
N SER A 9 2.34 -11.93 19.65
CA SER A 9 3.32 -11.19 18.87
C SER A 9 3.29 -9.75 19.37
N LEU A 10 4.28 -9.39 20.19
CA LEU A 10 4.49 -8.02 20.58
C LEU A 10 4.67 -7.22 19.29
N PRO A 11 4.12 -5.99 19.17
CA PRO A 11 4.40 -5.15 18.02
C PRO A 11 5.93 -5.02 17.93
N ILE A 12 6.51 -5.61 16.88
CA ILE A 12 7.94 -5.47 16.60
C ILE A 12 8.18 -3.96 16.55
N PRO A 13 9.13 -3.41 17.32
CA PRO A 13 9.40 -1.98 17.30
C PRO A 13 9.58 -1.59 15.84
N SER A 14 8.66 -0.78 15.34
CA SER A 14 8.78 -0.08 14.07
C SER A 14 10.23 0.35 13.93
N SER A 15 10.91 -0.02 12.84
CA SER A 15 12.29 0.42 12.63
C SER A 15 12.31 1.95 12.85
N GLN A 16 13.31 2.48 13.56
CA GLN A 16 13.37 3.93 13.87
C GLN A 16 13.20 4.78 12.59
N LEU A 17 13.58 4.23 11.44
CA LEU A 17 13.38 4.79 10.12
C LEU A 17 11.90 4.91 9.73
N VAL A 18 11.11 3.85 9.89
CA VAL A 18 9.65 3.86 9.66
C VAL A 18 8.97 4.85 10.59
N GLU A 19 9.36 4.88 11.86
CA GLU A 19 8.76 5.80 12.83
C GLU A 19 9.05 7.26 12.45
N LYS A 20 10.31 7.59 12.12
CA LYS A 20 10.72 8.92 11.66
C LYS A 20 9.98 9.32 10.38
N LEU A 21 9.83 8.40 9.42
CA LEU A 21 9.11 8.64 8.17
C LEU A 21 7.62 8.93 8.45
N CYS A 22 6.94 8.08 9.20
CA CYS A 22 5.51 8.23 9.48
C CYS A 22 5.17 9.40 10.41
N ASN A 23 6.14 9.92 11.17
CA ASN A 23 6.02 11.13 11.98
C ASN A 23 6.31 12.43 11.17
N SER A 24 6.75 12.33 9.92
CA SER A 24 6.99 13.49 9.06
C SER A 24 5.71 14.30 8.85
N LYS A 25 5.82 15.63 8.83
CA LYS A 25 4.69 16.54 8.55
C LYS A 25 4.07 16.32 7.16
N ALA A 26 4.80 15.71 6.22
CA ALA A 26 4.28 15.36 4.91
C ALA A 26 3.29 14.18 4.94
N ILE A 27 3.35 13.34 5.98
CA ILE A 27 2.47 12.17 6.12
C ILE A 27 1.18 12.58 6.82
N GLN A 28 0.10 12.67 6.05
CA GLN A 28 -1.20 13.08 6.56
C GLN A 28 -1.86 12.02 7.45
N ASN A 29 -1.58 10.72 7.21
CA ASN A 29 -2.16 9.62 7.96
C ASN A 29 -1.08 8.74 8.59
N ARG A 30 -0.58 9.16 9.75
CA ARG A 30 0.43 8.44 10.53
C ARG A 30 0.02 7.00 10.85
N ARG A 31 -1.24 6.78 11.26
CA ARG A 31 -1.72 5.45 11.66
C ARG A 31 -1.69 4.49 10.48
N PHE A 32 -2.16 4.94 9.32
CA PHE A 32 -2.10 4.16 8.09
C PHE A 32 -0.66 3.88 7.68
N CYS A 33 0.21 4.89 7.71
CA CYS A 33 1.64 4.73 7.39
C CYS A 33 2.30 3.64 8.24
N LEU A 34 2.14 3.69 9.57
CA LEU A 34 2.71 2.68 10.47
C LEU A 34 2.17 1.27 10.18
N LYS A 35 0.87 1.16 9.88
CA LYS A 35 0.25 -0.13 9.54
C LYS A 35 0.71 -0.66 8.18
N ALA A 36 0.85 0.21 7.18
CA ALA A 36 1.29 -0.18 5.84
C ALA A 36 2.76 -0.62 5.84
N LEU A 37 3.58 -0.04 6.73
CA LEU A 37 5.02 -0.29 6.82
C LEU A 37 5.42 -1.33 7.88
N SER A 38 4.46 -2.04 8.48
CA SER A 38 4.74 -3.03 9.52
C SER A 38 5.10 -4.42 8.97
N THR A 39 5.67 -4.53 7.77
CA THR A 39 6.07 -5.82 7.18
C THR A 39 7.52 -6.17 7.53
N PRO A 40 7.89 -7.46 7.58
CA PRO A 40 9.26 -7.88 7.86
C PRO A 40 10.30 -7.27 6.91
N GLU A 41 9.97 -7.15 5.62
CA GLU A 41 10.86 -6.59 4.60
C GLU A 41 11.15 -5.11 4.85
N VAL A 42 10.13 -4.34 5.25
CA VAL A 42 10.27 -2.93 5.59
C VAL A 42 11.03 -2.75 6.91
N ILE A 43 10.82 -3.64 7.88
CA ILE A 43 11.56 -3.63 9.15
C ILE A 43 13.04 -3.93 8.92
N ALA A 44 13.36 -4.80 7.96
CA ALA A 44 14.73 -5.13 7.57
C ALA A 44 15.40 -4.05 6.70
N ALA A 45 14.65 -3.07 6.19
CA ALA A 45 15.17 -2.01 5.33
C ALA A 45 16.14 -1.11 6.12
N LYS A 46 17.32 -0.89 5.54
CA LYS A 46 18.39 -0.06 6.13
C LYS A 46 18.35 1.39 5.65
N HIS A 47 17.75 1.63 4.49
CA HIS A 47 17.74 2.93 3.81
C HIS A 47 16.35 3.34 3.36
N THR A 48 16.11 4.65 3.26
CA THR A 48 14.82 5.20 2.82
C THR A 48 14.48 4.84 1.38
N THR A 49 15.47 4.63 0.51
CA THR A 49 15.28 4.18 -0.87
C THR A 49 14.64 2.80 -0.92
N GLN A 50 15.10 1.86 -0.10
CA GLN A 50 14.51 0.51 0.02
C GLN A 50 13.04 0.59 0.49
N ILE A 51 12.74 1.45 1.47
CA ILE A 51 11.36 1.69 1.90
C ILE A 51 10.55 2.32 0.76
N GLY A 52 11.11 3.27 0.02
CA GLY A 52 10.51 3.88 -1.16
C GLY A 52 10.10 2.84 -2.20
N THR A 53 11.03 1.96 -2.59
CA THR A 53 10.76 0.86 -3.53
C THR A 53 9.66 -0.07 -3.01
N LEU A 54 9.69 -0.44 -1.72
CA LEU A 54 8.66 -1.30 -1.12
C LEU A 54 7.28 -0.62 -1.10
N VAL A 55 7.22 0.67 -0.79
CA VAL A 55 5.97 1.46 -0.81
C VAL A 55 5.39 1.57 -2.22
N MET A 56 6.23 1.80 -3.23
CA MET A 56 5.78 1.87 -4.62
C MET A 56 5.24 0.52 -5.08
N LYS A 57 5.92 -0.59 -4.78
CA LYS A 57 5.43 -1.95 -5.06
C LYS A 57 4.10 -2.25 -4.34
N LEU A 58 3.95 -1.79 -3.09
CA LEU A 58 2.69 -1.93 -2.36
C LEU A 58 1.56 -1.12 -3.03
N GLY A 59 1.86 0.10 -3.48
CA GLY A 59 0.94 0.95 -4.25
C GLY A 59 0.50 0.27 -5.54
N GLU A 60 1.44 -0.27 -6.30
CA GLU A 60 1.19 -1.01 -7.54
C GLU A 60 0.28 -2.23 -7.29
N ALA A 61 0.60 -3.06 -6.28
CA ALA A 61 -0.19 -4.25 -5.95
C ALA A 61 -1.63 -3.90 -5.54
N ASN A 62 -1.81 -2.86 -4.71
CA ASN A 62 -3.12 -2.40 -4.31
C ASN A 62 -3.91 -1.78 -5.48
N ALA A 63 -3.23 -1.06 -6.37
CA ALA A 63 -3.85 -0.49 -7.57
C ALA A 63 -4.32 -1.60 -8.53
N LYS A 64 -3.52 -2.65 -8.74
CA LYS A 64 -3.91 -3.84 -9.51
C LYS A 64 -5.12 -4.55 -8.91
N ALA A 65 -5.12 -4.78 -7.60
CA ALA A 65 -6.25 -5.40 -6.90
C ALA A 65 -7.53 -4.55 -7.04
N THR A 66 -7.41 -3.23 -6.90
CA THR A 66 -8.53 -2.31 -7.03
C THR A 66 -9.07 -2.24 -8.46
N LEU A 67 -8.19 -2.22 -9.46
CA LEU A 67 -8.57 -2.28 -10.88
C LEU A 67 -9.38 -3.54 -11.18
N ASN A 68 -8.98 -4.70 -10.64
CA ASN A 68 -9.75 -5.94 -10.79
C ASN A 68 -11.15 -5.82 -10.20
N VAL A 69 -11.30 -5.20 -9.03
CA VAL A 69 -12.61 -4.93 -8.43
C VAL A 69 -13.47 -4.04 -9.34
N TYR A 70 -12.91 -2.94 -9.88
CA TYR A 70 -13.65 -2.09 -10.82
C TYR A 70 -14.05 -2.84 -12.08
N ASN A 71 -13.18 -3.66 -12.65
CA ASN A 71 -13.47 -4.48 -13.82
C ASN A 71 -14.61 -5.48 -13.58
N GLU A 72 -14.79 -5.97 -12.34
CA GLU A 72 -15.95 -6.81 -11.99
C GLU A 72 -17.22 -5.97 -11.73
N ILE A 73 -17.09 -4.76 -11.18
CA ILE A 73 -18.23 -3.88 -10.91
C ILE A 73 -18.86 -3.41 -12.23
N ILE A 74 -18.06 -3.02 -13.24
CA ILE A 74 -18.58 -2.51 -14.52
C ILE A 74 -19.39 -3.54 -15.31
N LYS A 75 -19.18 -4.83 -15.06
CA LYS A 75 -19.95 -5.92 -15.70
C LYS A 75 -21.40 -5.97 -15.20
N LYS A 76 -21.69 -5.37 -14.04
CA LYS A 76 -23.02 -5.36 -13.45
C LYS A 76 -23.85 -4.22 -14.04
N PRO A 77 -25.17 -4.40 -14.21
CA PRO A 77 -26.05 -3.32 -14.64
C PRO A 77 -25.92 -2.10 -13.73
N SER A 78 -25.77 -0.93 -14.32
CA SER A 78 -25.69 0.36 -13.62
C SER A 78 -26.24 1.47 -14.50
N SER A 79 -26.47 2.66 -13.93
CA SER A 79 -26.89 3.81 -14.73
C SER A 79 -25.74 4.27 -15.65
N PRO A 80 -26.04 4.94 -16.78
CA PRO A 80 -25.00 5.48 -17.66
C PRO A 80 -24.01 6.41 -16.95
N GLN A 81 -24.48 7.23 -15.99
CA GLN A 81 -23.60 8.10 -15.22
C GLN A 81 -22.66 7.30 -14.31
N ALA A 82 -23.16 6.25 -13.65
CA ALA A 82 -22.35 5.39 -12.81
C ALA A 82 -21.29 4.66 -13.65
N LEU A 83 -21.67 4.11 -14.80
CA LEU A 83 -20.74 3.44 -15.71
C LEU A 83 -19.62 4.39 -16.19
N ASN A 84 -19.95 5.64 -16.53
CA ASN A 84 -18.95 6.63 -16.91
C ASN A 84 -17.94 6.89 -15.79
N ALA A 85 -18.42 7.09 -14.55
CA ALA A 85 -17.55 7.29 -13.40
C ALA A 85 -16.65 6.07 -13.12
N LEU A 86 -17.19 4.85 -13.23
CA LEU A 86 -16.42 3.61 -13.06
C LEU A 86 -15.34 3.47 -14.14
N ASN A 87 -15.64 3.81 -15.40
CA ASN A 87 -14.65 3.80 -16.48
C ASN A 87 -13.53 4.83 -16.24
N CYS A 88 -13.85 6.02 -15.72
CA CYS A 88 -12.82 6.98 -15.30
C CYS A 88 -11.91 6.39 -14.20
N CYS A 89 -12.47 5.68 -13.22
CA CYS A 89 -11.68 5.00 -12.21
C CYS A 89 -10.78 3.92 -12.82
N VAL A 90 -11.29 3.10 -13.74
CA VAL A 90 -10.51 2.07 -14.46
C VAL A 90 -9.28 2.68 -15.13
N GLU A 91 -9.45 3.76 -15.89
CA GLU A 91 -8.33 4.43 -16.56
C GLU A 91 -7.35 5.07 -15.57
N ALA A 92 -7.85 5.69 -14.50
CA ALA A 92 -7.00 6.25 -13.44
C ALA A 92 -6.14 5.17 -12.76
N TYR A 93 -6.71 3.99 -12.48
CA TYR A 93 -5.94 2.89 -11.87
C TYR A 93 -4.94 2.25 -12.85
N LYS A 94 -5.25 2.16 -14.15
CA LYS A 94 -4.26 1.76 -15.17
C LYS A 94 -3.05 2.69 -15.16
N TYR A 95 -3.30 4.01 -15.14
CA TYR A 95 -2.23 5.00 -15.07
C TYR A 95 -1.44 4.89 -13.75
N ALA A 96 -2.13 4.78 -12.62
CA ALA A 96 -1.49 4.65 -11.30
C ALA A 96 -0.55 3.44 -11.21
N ILE A 97 -0.95 2.29 -11.77
CA ILE A 97 -0.10 1.08 -11.80
C ILE A 97 1.21 1.38 -12.53
N LEU A 98 1.14 2.00 -13.72
CA LEU A 98 2.33 2.35 -14.50
C LEU A 98 3.21 3.36 -13.76
N SER A 99 2.61 4.35 -13.09
CA SER A 99 3.36 5.33 -12.30
C SER A 99 4.11 4.68 -11.13
N PHE A 100 3.45 3.78 -10.39
CA PHE A 100 4.10 3.08 -9.28
C PHE A 100 5.23 2.15 -9.77
N GLU A 101 5.00 1.42 -10.85
CA GLU A 101 6.00 0.54 -11.46
C GLU A 101 7.23 1.35 -11.89
N MET A 102 7.04 2.46 -12.62
CA MET A 102 8.10 3.34 -13.08
C MET A 102 8.93 3.92 -11.93
N VAL A 103 8.28 4.49 -10.91
CA VAL A 103 9.02 5.06 -9.77
C VAL A 103 9.75 3.96 -8.99
N SER A 104 9.17 2.76 -8.88
CA SER A 104 9.82 1.65 -8.18
C SER A 104 11.11 1.18 -8.86
N SER A 105 11.21 1.27 -10.19
CA SER A 105 12.39 0.86 -10.96
C SER A 105 13.50 1.91 -10.97
N GLU A 106 13.15 3.20 -10.90
CA GLU A 106 14.12 4.30 -10.81
C GLU A 106 14.78 4.44 -9.43
N LEU A 107 14.17 3.88 -8.37
CA LEU A 107 14.69 3.94 -7.01
C LEU A 107 15.73 2.85 -6.68
N VAL A 108 16.01 1.92 -7.60
CA VAL A 108 16.92 0.77 -7.43
C VAL A 108 18.37 1.15 -7.67
#